data_AF-A0A1F7G9F7-F1
#
_entry.id   AF-A0A1F7G9F7-F1
#
_cell.length_a   1.000
_cell.length_b   1.000
_cell.length_c   1.000
_cell.angle_alpha   90.00
_cell.angle_beta   90.00
_cell.angle_gamma   90.00
#
_symmetry.space_group_name_H-M   'P 1'
#
loop_
_entity.id
_entity.type
_entity.pdbx_description
1 polymer ?
#
loop_
_entity_poly.entity_id
_entity_poly.type
_entity_poly.pdbx_seq_one_letter_code
_entity_poly.pdbx_strand_id
1 'polypeptide(L)'
;MNKGEVSTILALGIVTAGAFISLAISLLISKKPSLVSNPKAVSCLADQCVGAISCYPTGHFDANSGLTCCAAFTNCKNTGYSWATWGNSCSCTASTPTPTNTPAPTSIPTTTPPPSVCLTLDQTCDPAADNCCQPDLNCNSIVKKCIAPIIPLTPFATLIPSNTPTPPLNCIANGNNCSASAPCCSGYCQPSSGFCWPQPPLTSTPVSTPTTTPTPAIPPAQACKRGTETYSQNQTYCDEQNNVVKECLGSNQWQTIIPHPCGGKCTDDPTGHAYSCTSFSCEDLEVNGSNKLKVAFIPENWSSLQDFKEQARQAKERLRLTNLKPLVNKMNFYIVTDLSQKFHFNNAKGCNDVDHTKIYNVGQSACGADKSMVIDNPSYCEICGQAIIGLSAYVCHIGLSAVPHEFGHAIALLDDEYVYTWPITIPNPGVNCSDKKSSSSSTPCSKWKNTSNLGCYKGCTYDYWYRPTENSIMRYETEPEGLNFNAPSLKSWEDILNKYN
;
A
#
# COMPACT_ATOMS: atom_id res chain seq x y z
N MET A 1 28.72 -40.55 -50.97
CA MET A 1 28.52 -39.73 -49.76
C MET A 1 27.57 -40.45 -48.85
N ASN A 2 28.05 -40.85 -47.67
CA ASN A 2 27.23 -41.58 -46.70
C ASN A 2 26.24 -40.63 -46.04
N LYS A 3 25.02 -41.10 -45.74
CA LYS A 3 23.94 -40.29 -45.14
C LYS A 3 24.32 -39.59 -43.83
N GLY A 4 25.38 -40.03 -43.15
CA GLY A 4 25.92 -39.37 -41.96
C GLY A 4 26.72 -38.08 -42.23
N GLU A 5 27.32 -37.91 -43.41
CA GLU A 5 28.20 -36.76 -43.71
C GLU A 5 27.40 -35.50 -44.06
N VAL A 6 26.20 -35.65 -44.63
CA VAL A 6 25.34 -34.52 -45.03
C VAL A 6 24.75 -33.82 -43.81
N SER A 7 24.50 -34.55 -42.72
CA SER A 7 23.89 -33.98 -41.51
C SER A 7 24.84 -33.09 -40.72
N THR A 8 26.15 -33.41 -40.71
CA THR A 8 27.16 -32.63 -39.99
C THR A 8 27.46 -31.32 -40.70
N ILE A 9 27.45 -31.31 -42.04
CA ILE A 9 27.68 -30.10 -42.84
C ILE A 9 26.49 -29.12 -42.70
N LEU A 10 25.26 -29.64 -42.63
CA LEU A 10 24.07 -28.81 -42.43
C LEU A 10 24.04 -28.17 -41.03
N ALA A 11 24.44 -28.93 -40.00
CA ALA A 11 24.51 -28.41 -38.64
C ALA A 11 25.59 -27.33 -38.48
N LEU A 12 26.74 -27.48 -39.14
CA LEU A 12 27.82 -26.49 -39.08
C LEU A 12 27.46 -25.19 -39.83
N GLY A 13 26.67 -25.28 -40.91
CA GLY A 13 26.16 -24.12 -41.64
C GLY A 13 25.17 -23.26 -40.84
N ILE A 14 24.33 -23.89 -40.01
CA ILE A 14 23.35 -23.17 -39.17
C ILE A 14 24.05 -22.44 -38.01
N VAL A 15 25.05 -23.06 -37.39
CA VAL A 15 25.80 -22.45 -36.27
C VAL A 15 26.64 -21.26 -36.76
N THR A 16 27.26 -21.37 -37.93
CA THR A 16 28.06 -20.26 -38.50
C THR A 16 27.17 -19.10 -38.96
N ALA A 17 26.01 -19.37 -39.57
CA ALA A 17 25.06 -18.32 -39.93
C ALA A 17 24.53 -17.55 -38.71
N GLY A 18 24.27 -18.25 -37.59
CA GLY A 18 23.85 -17.60 -36.34
C GLY A 18 24.89 -16.64 -35.76
N ALA A 19 26.16 -17.02 -35.79
CA ALA A 19 27.25 -16.17 -35.28
C ALA A 19 27.44 -14.89 -36.11
N PHE A 20 27.29 -14.97 -37.44
CA PHE A 20 27.38 -13.78 -38.31
C PHE A 20 26.21 -12.81 -38.12
N ILE A 21 25.00 -13.32 -37.86
CA ILE A 21 23.83 -12.47 -37.58
C ILE A 21 23.99 -11.74 -36.24
N SER A 22 24.45 -12.43 -35.18
CA SER A 22 24.73 -11.78 -33.88
C SER A 22 25.83 -10.72 -33.96
N LEU A 23 26.87 -10.93 -34.78
CA LEU A 23 27.93 -9.95 -34.97
C LEU A 23 27.44 -8.73 -35.77
N ALA A 24 26.61 -8.95 -36.79
CA ALA A 24 26.02 -7.87 -37.59
C ALA A 24 25.05 -7.00 -36.78
N ILE A 25 24.24 -7.60 -35.91
CA ILE A 25 23.34 -6.87 -34.98
C ILE A 25 24.16 -6.04 -33.98
N SER A 26 25.25 -6.59 -33.46
CA SER A 26 26.13 -5.89 -32.52
C SER A 26 26.82 -4.68 -33.16
N LEU A 27 27.21 -4.78 -34.45
CA LEU A 27 27.80 -3.69 -35.22
C LEU A 27 26.78 -2.59 -35.58
N LEU A 28 25.49 -2.93 -35.73
CA LEU A 28 24.42 -1.97 -36.00
C LEU A 28 24.01 -1.18 -34.75
N ILE A 29 24.14 -1.76 -33.55
CA ILE A 29 23.84 -1.06 -32.28
C ILE A 29 24.92 -0.03 -31.93
N SER A 30 26.16 -0.19 -32.42
CA SER A 30 27.29 0.71 -32.12
C SER A 30 27.26 2.07 -32.84
N LYS A 31 26.29 2.34 -33.74
CA LYS A 31 26.23 3.59 -34.53
C LYS A 31 24.95 4.42 -34.28
N LYS A 32 24.57 4.63 -33.01
CA LYS A 32 23.59 5.67 -32.68
C LYS A 32 24.30 7.03 -32.52
N PRO A 33 23.80 8.12 -33.13
CA PRO A 33 24.32 9.46 -32.90
C PRO A 33 23.99 9.94 -31.48
N SER A 34 24.89 10.77 -30.94
CA SER A 34 24.82 11.36 -29.61
C SER A 34 23.47 12.07 -29.39
N LEU A 35 22.69 11.58 -28.43
CA LEU A 35 21.50 12.28 -27.93
C LEU A 35 21.94 13.57 -27.22
N VAL A 36 21.38 14.69 -27.68
CA VAL A 36 21.47 15.99 -27.03
C VAL A 36 20.92 15.86 -25.60
N SER A 37 21.73 16.24 -24.61
CA SER A 37 21.39 16.19 -23.20
C SER A 37 20.15 17.07 -22.90
N ASN A 38 19.12 16.49 -22.30
CA ASN A 38 18.03 17.23 -21.66
C ASN A 38 18.59 18.15 -20.54
N PRO A 39 17.99 19.33 -20.33
CA PRO A 39 18.45 20.25 -19.28
C PRO A 39 18.30 19.62 -17.90
N LYS A 40 19.36 19.75 -17.09
CA LYS A 40 19.44 19.27 -15.70
C LYS A 40 18.26 19.77 -14.88
N ALA A 41 17.65 18.87 -14.11
CA ALA A 41 16.77 19.24 -13.00
C ALA A 41 17.54 20.19 -12.06
N VAL A 42 16.98 21.38 -11.82
CA VAL A 42 17.50 22.34 -10.85
C VAL A 42 16.96 21.94 -9.48
N SER A 43 17.82 21.43 -8.60
CA SER A 43 17.51 21.19 -7.19
C SER A 43 17.68 22.49 -6.39
N CYS A 44 16.63 22.94 -5.69
CA CYS A 44 16.73 24.04 -4.74
C CYS A 44 17.32 23.57 -3.40
N LEU A 45 18.10 24.43 -2.74
CA LEU A 45 18.63 24.17 -1.39
C LEU A 45 17.53 24.37 -0.33
N ALA A 46 17.52 23.49 0.68
CA ALA A 46 16.48 23.39 1.71
C ALA A 46 16.40 24.61 2.66
N ASP A 47 17.39 25.50 2.64
CA ASP A 47 17.47 26.69 3.48
C ASP A 47 16.63 27.88 2.97
N GLN A 48 16.00 27.78 1.80
CA GLN A 48 15.18 28.85 1.22
C GLN A 48 13.66 28.70 1.47
N CYS A 49 13.22 27.68 2.21
CA CYS A 49 11.82 27.51 2.58
C CYS A 49 11.63 27.68 4.09
N VAL A 50 11.19 28.86 4.54
CA VAL A 50 10.81 29.09 5.94
C VAL A 50 9.29 29.07 6.05
N GLY A 51 8.73 28.11 6.78
CA GLY A 51 7.36 28.20 7.32
C GLY A 51 6.28 27.25 6.78
N ALA A 52 6.60 26.22 5.99
CA ALA A 52 5.61 25.20 5.58
C ALA A 52 6.20 23.79 5.60
N ILE A 53 5.43 22.82 6.10
CA ILE A 53 5.87 21.44 6.37
C ILE A 53 5.97 20.58 5.08
N SER A 54 5.66 21.12 3.90
CA SER A 54 5.86 20.40 2.63
C SER A 54 5.66 21.33 1.43
N CYS A 55 6.73 21.57 0.66
CA CYS A 55 6.66 22.16 -0.68
C CYS A 55 7.05 21.07 -1.69
N TYR A 56 6.12 20.66 -2.55
CA TYR A 56 6.45 19.87 -3.75
C TYR A 56 6.47 20.81 -4.96
N PRO A 57 7.59 20.94 -5.70
CA PRO A 57 7.59 21.70 -6.94
C PRO A 57 7.00 20.85 -8.08
N THR A 58 5.85 21.25 -8.61
CA THR A 58 5.43 20.87 -9.97
C THR A 58 5.89 21.97 -10.92
N GLY A 59 6.94 21.69 -11.71
CA GLY A 59 7.38 22.57 -12.78
C GLY A 59 6.51 22.38 -14.03
N HIS A 60 6.11 23.47 -14.67
CA HIS A 60 5.53 23.45 -16.01
C HIS A 60 6.52 24.11 -16.99
N PHE A 61 6.76 23.46 -18.13
CA PHE A 61 7.64 23.96 -19.19
C PHE A 61 6.77 24.49 -20.34
N ASP A 62 6.91 25.78 -20.64
CA ASP A 62 6.27 26.39 -21.81
C ASP A 62 7.24 26.36 -23.00
N ALA A 63 6.87 25.59 -24.02
CA ALA A 63 7.67 25.40 -25.22
C ALA A 63 7.78 26.67 -26.10
N ASN A 64 6.91 27.66 -25.92
CA ASN A 64 6.93 28.88 -26.73
C ASN A 64 7.87 29.95 -26.15
N SER A 65 8.05 30.00 -24.82
CA SER A 65 8.90 30.99 -24.15
C SER A 65 10.25 30.43 -23.69
N GLY A 66 10.41 29.11 -23.63
CA GLY A 66 11.65 28.46 -23.18
C GLY A 66 11.92 28.59 -21.69
N LEU A 67 10.92 29.00 -20.90
CA LEU A 67 11.04 29.24 -19.46
C LEU A 67 10.42 28.07 -18.66
N THR A 68 11.02 27.78 -17.51
CA THR A 68 10.50 26.83 -16.52
C THR A 68 9.95 27.63 -15.34
N CYS A 69 8.66 27.46 -15.03
CA CYS A 69 8.00 28.19 -13.94
C CYS A 69 7.70 27.24 -12.76
N CYS A 70 7.95 27.71 -11.54
CA CYS A 70 7.56 27.03 -10.30
C CYS A 70 6.30 27.69 -9.72
N ALA A 71 5.24 26.91 -9.49
CA ALA A 71 4.08 27.37 -8.73
C ALA A 71 4.20 26.93 -7.27
N ALA A 72 4.09 27.86 -6.32
CA ALA A 72 3.91 27.55 -4.91
C ALA A 72 2.40 27.55 -4.60
N PHE A 73 1.85 26.41 -4.18
CA PHE A 73 0.48 26.36 -3.66
C PHE A 73 0.47 26.92 -2.23
N THR A 74 -0.20 28.06 -2.03
CA THR A 74 -0.68 28.45 -0.71
C THR A 74 -2.20 28.55 -0.73
N ASN A 75 -2.79 28.00 0.33
CA ASN A 75 -4.21 27.75 0.49
C ASN A 75 -4.92 29.07 0.83
N CYS A 76 -5.23 29.89 -0.18
CA CYS A 76 -6.12 31.04 -0.03
C CYS A 76 -7.44 30.74 -0.74
N LYS A 77 -8.50 30.58 0.05
CA LYS A 77 -9.87 30.64 -0.49
C LYS A 77 -10.08 32.04 -1.08
N ASN A 78 -10.47 32.06 -2.35
CA ASN A 78 -10.97 33.18 -3.17
C ASN A 78 -9.94 34.11 -3.86
N THR A 79 -10.12 34.14 -5.20
CA THR A 79 -9.74 35.13 -6.23
C THR A 79 -8.25 35.34 -6.58
N GLY A 80 -7.87 34.82 -7.76
CA GLY A 80 -6.80 35.34 -8.62
C GLY A 80 -5.44 34.60 -8.55
N TYR A 81 -5.04 33.95 -9.65
CA TYR A 81 -3.65 33.51 -9.84
C TYR A 81 -2.80 34.68 -10.32
N SER A 82 -1.75 35.04 -9.58
CA SER A 82 -0.70 35.94 -10.03
C SER A 82 0.49 35.12 -10.51
N TRP A 83 0.86 35.24 -11.79
CA TRP A 83 2.05 34.58 -12.34
C TRP A 83 3.29 35.44 -12.06
N ALA A 84 4.33 34.84 -11.50
CA ALA A 84 5.64 35.49 -11.37
C ALA A 84 6.58 34.98 -12.48
N THR A 85 7.06 35.89 -13.32
CA THR A 85 8.15 35.64 -14.28
C THR A 85 9.52 35.80 -13.63
N TRP A 86 10.45 34.91 -13.96
CA TRP A 86 11.80 34.92 -13.42
C TRP A 86 12.66 36.03 -14.05
N GLY A 87 13.13 36.99 -13.24
CA GLY A 87 14.04 38.06 -13.63
C GLY A 87 14.27 39.06 -12.50
N ASN A 88 15.42 38.97 -11.84
CA ASN A 88 16.02 39.86 -10.84
C ASN A 88 15.09 40.52 -9.78
N SER A 89 15.17 39.98 -8.56
CA SER A 89 14.67 40.50 -7.26
C SER A 89 13.15 40.55 -7.06
N CYS A 90 12.59 39.51 -6.44
CA CYS A 90 11.30 39.57 -5.74
C CYS A 90 11.55 39.96 -4.28
N SER A 91 11.11 41.15 -3.85
CA SER A 91 10.96 41.48 -2.42
C SER A 91 9.48 41.40 -2.06
N CYS A 92 9.14 40.56 -1.08
CA CYS A 92 7.82 40.57 -0.45
C CYS A 92 7.92 41.46 0.80
N THR A 93 7.40 42.67 0.73
CA THR A 93 7.19 43.52 1.92
C THR A 93 5.95 43.03 2.66
N ALA A 94 6.15 42.42 3.83
CA ALA A 94 5.09 42.18 4.80
C ALA A 94 4.74 43.50 5.51
N SER A 95 3.44 43.78 5.65
CA SER A 95 2.93 44.92 6.43
C SER A 95 3.29 44.76 7.91
N THR A 96 3.97 45.75 8.49
CA THR A 96 4.30 45.80 9.92
C THR A 96 3.02 45.89 10.77
N PRO A 97 2.77 45.00 11.75
CA PRO A 97 1.64 45.15 12.65
C PRO A 97 1.86 46.29 13.64
N THR A 98 0.84 47.13 13.81
CA THR A 98 0.79 48.21 14.82
C THR A 98 0.70 47.61 16.23
N PRO A 99 1.55 48.03 17.18
CA PRO A 99 1.51 47.49 18.53
C PRO A 99 0.29 48.03 19.30
N THR A 100 -0.51 47.13 19.85
CA THR A 100 -1.57 47.47 20.81
C THR A 100 -1.03 47.29 22.23
N ASN A 101 -1.10 48.34 23.05
CA ASN A 101 -0.66 48.33 24.44
C ASN A 101 -1.53 47.40 25.30
N THR A 102 -0.90 46.45 26.00
CA THR A 102 -1.53 45.60 27.01
C THR A 102 -1.25 46.17 28.41
N PRO A 103 -2.26 46.46 29.25
CA PRO A 103 -2.04 46.90 30.63
C PRO A 103 -1.70 45.75 31.59
N ALA A 104 -0.96 46.10 32.65
CA ALA A 104 -0.37 45.23 33.66
C ALA A 104 -1.40 44.49 34.56
N PRO A 105 -1.02 43.35 35.18
CA PRO A 105 -1.94 42.50 35.93
C PRO A 105 -2.08 42.92 37.39
N THR A 106 -3.30 42.87 37.92
CA THR A 106 -3.58 43.03 39.35
C THR A 106 -4.30 41.79 39.91
N SER A 107 -3.62 41.13 40.85
CA SER A 107 -4.08 40.33 42.00
C SER A 107 -5.16 39.23 41.89
N ILE A 108 -4.81 38.11 42.55
CA ILE A 108 -5.57 36.92 42.98
C ILE A 108 -6.78 37.29 43.87
N PRO A 109 -7.94 36.60 43.76
CA PRO A 109 -8.38 35.70 44.84
C PRO A 109 -9.15 34.41 44.43
N THR A 110 -8.80 33.33 45.16
CA THR A 110 -9.63 32.33 45.86
C THR A 110 -10.76 31.51 45.19
N THR A 111 -10.74 30.22 45.54
CA THR A 111 -11.60 29.08 45.17
C THR A 111 -13.02 29.08 45.74
N THR A 112 -14.03 28.76 44.92
CA THR A 112 -15.27 28.02 45.29
C THR A 112 -15.97 27.50 44.01
N PRO A 113 -16.69 26.35 44.05
CA PRO A 113 -17.12 25.61 42.85
C PRO A 113 -18.49 26.06 42.32
N PRO A 114 -18.78 25.96 41.00
CA PRO A 114 -20.09 26.34 40.48
C PRO A 114 -21.10 25.18 40.52
N PRO A 115 -22.40 25.47 40.76
CA PRO A 115 -23.51 24.53 40.67
C PRO A 115 -24.02 24.35 39.24
N SER A 116 -24.73 23.24 39.04
CA SER A 116 -25.42 22.82 37.82
C SER A 116 -26.46 23.85 37.33
N VAL A 117 -26.40 24.23 36.05
CA VAL A 117 -27.45 25.02 35.39
C VAL A 117 -27.81 24.40 34.03
N CYS A 118 -29.08 24.03 33.89
CA CYS A 118 -29.72 23.70 32.61
C CYS A 118 -29.94 24.99 31.82
N LEU A 119 -29.58 24.99 30.53
CA LEU A 119 -29.97 26.03 29.59
C LEU A 119 -30.81 25.40 28.47
N THR A 120 -32.09 25.75 28.47
CA THR A 120 -32.99 25.72 27.32
C THR A 120 -32.60 26.86 26.37
N LEU A 121 -32.40 26.56 25.09
CA LEU A 121 -32.18 27.57 24.05
C LEU A 121 -33.40 27.60 23.11
N ASP A 122 -34.25 28.60 23.29
CA ASP A 122 -35.13 29.12 22.24
C ASP A 122 -34.29 30.01 21.32
N GLN A 123 -34.33 29.76 20.00
CA GLN A 123 -33.76 30.66 19.00
C GLN A 123 -34.88 31.23 18.11
N THR A 124 -35.13 32.53 18.30
CA THR A 124 -35.79 33.40 17.34
C THR A 124 -34.81 33.80 16.24
N CYS A 125 -35.18 33.62 14.97
CA CYS A 125 -34.38 34.06 13.81
C CYS A 125 -34.58 35.55 13.52
N ASP A 126 -33.47 36.25 13.27
CA ASP A 126 -33.36 37.63 12.79
C ASP A 126 -33.22 37.63 11.24
N PRO A 127 -34.05 38.37 10.47
CA PRO A 127 -34.01 38.38 9.02
C PRO A 127 -33.11 39.50 8.47
N ALA A 128 -31.79 39.31 8.52
CA ALA A 128 -30.84 40.16 7.79
C ALA A 128 -29.49 39.44 7.55
N ALA A 129 -29.51 38.34 6.79
CA ALA A 129 -28.30 37.81 6.16
C ALA A 129 -28.67 36.98 4.92
N ASP A 130 -28.52 37.60 3.75
CA ASP A 130 -28.51 36.93 2.45
C ASP A 130 -27.31 35.96 2.40
N ASN A 131 -27.61 34.66 2.44
CA ASN A 131 -26.94 33.57 1.72
C ASN A 131 -27.24 32.24 2.41
N CYS A 132 -28.38 31.61 2.07
CA CYS A 132 -28.59 30.16 2.17
C CYS A 132 -29.86 29.78 1.40
N CYS A 133 -29.74 29.63 0.08
CA CYS A 133 -30.74 28.92 -0.74
C CYS A 133 -30.00 28.10 -1.80
N GLN A 134 -29.91 26.80 -1.57
CA GLN A 134 -29.81 25.79 -2.63
C GLN A 134 -31.04 24.89 -2.45
N PRO A 135 -31.86 24.64 -3.49
CA PRO A 135 -33.06 23.84 -3.36
C PRO A 135 -32.76 22.35 -3.57
N ASP A 136 -32.83 21.56 -2.51
CA ASP A 136 -33.02 20.10 -2.61
C ASP A 136 -34.50 19.77 -2.39
N LEU A 137 -35.17 19.43 -3.50
CA LEU A 137 -36.49 18.83 -3.53
C LEU A 137 -36.34 17.30 -3.57
N ASN A 138 -36.50 16.64 -2.42
CA ASN A 138 -37.33 15.43 -2.28
C ASN A 138 -37.27 14.89 -0.84
N CYS A 139 -38.08 15.49 0.03
CA CYS A 139 -38.53 14.88 1.28
C CYS A 139 -39.96 14.38 1.08
N ASN A 140 -40.14 13.06 1.04
CA ASN A 140 -41.44 12.45 1.30
C ASN A 140 -41.26 11.07 1.94
N SER A 141 -41.19 11.04 3.27
CA SER A 141 -42.09 10.26 4.14
C SER A 141 -41.50 10.12 5.54
N ILE A 142 -42.32 10.51 6.50
CA ILE A 142 -42.07 10.48 7.94
C ILE A 142 -42.44 9.08 8.44
N VAL A 143 -41.47 8.36 9.03
CA VAL A 143 -41.75 7.36 10.07
C VAL A 143 -40.84 7.66 11.25
N LYS A 144 -41.39 8.31 12.27
CA LYS A 144 -40.74 8.46 13.58
C LYS A 144 -40.70 7.09 14.27
N LYS A 145 -39.51 6.53 14.47
CA LYS A 145 -39.26 5.49 15.48
C LYS A 145 -38.24 6.03 16.47
N CYS A 146 -38.70 6.30 17.69
CA CYS A 146 -37.83 6.51 18.84
C CYS A 146 -37.22 5.16 19.21
N ILE A 147 -35.89 5.06 19.19
CA ILE A 147 -35.14 3.95 19.79
C ILE A 147 -34.36 4.54 20.96
N ALA A 148 -34.70 4.11 22.16
CA ALA A 148 -33.95 4.41 23.37
C ALA A 148 -32.57 3.74 23.33
N PRO A 149 -31.51 4.35 23.87
CA PRO A 149 -30.22 3.67 23.98
C PRO A 149 -30.32 2.51 24.98
N ILE A 150 -30.11 1.30 24.48
CA ILE A 150 -29.88 0.10 25.29
C ILE A 150 -28.45 0.18 25.82
N ILE A 151 -28.32 0.38 27.12
CA ILE A 151 -27.08 0.25 27.88
C ILE A 151 -26.75 -1.24 27.99
N PRO A 152 -25.60 -1.74 27.52
CA PRO A 152 -25.19 -3.11 27.82
C PRO A 152 -24.75 -3.19 29.29
N LEU A 153 -25.48 -3.96 30.08
CA LEU A 153 -25.06 -4.42 31.40
C LEU A 153 -23.93 -5.44 31.22
N THR A 154 -22.72 -5.10 31.65
CA THR A 154 -21.65 -6.08 31.85
C THR A 154 -21.79 -6.72 33.24
N PRO A 155 -21.59 -8.05 33.37
CA PRO A 155 -21.66 -8.72 34.65
C PRO A 155 -20.42 -8.40 35.50
N PHE A 156 -20.68 -8.07 36.77
CA PHE A 156 -19.67 -7.91 37.82
C PHE A 156 -18.88 -9.21 38.01
N ALA A 157 -17.59 -9.18 37.68
CA ALA A 157 -16.62 -10.17 38.17
C ALA A 157 -16.03 -9.66 39.49
N THR A 158 -16.22 -10.45 40.55
CA THR A 158 -15.69 -10.21 41.90
C THR A 158 -14.17 -10.43 41.89
N LEU A 159 -13.39 -9.36 42.02
CA LEU A 159 -11.94 -9.44 42.23
C LEU A 159 -11.64 -9.52 43.73
N ILE A 160 -11.01 -10.62 44.14
CA ILE A 160 -10.37 -10.81 45.45
C ILE A 160 -9.01 -10.08 45.40
N PRO A 161 -8.67 -9.19 46.35
CA PRO A 161 -7.38 -8.52 46.34
C PRO A 161 -6.28 -9.48 46.82
N SER A 162 -5.37 -9.85 45.91
CA SER A 162 -4.09 -10.50 46.22
C SER A 162 -3.06 -9.42 46.56
N ASN A 163 -2.81 -9.21 47.85
CA ASN A 163 -1.72 -8.36 48.33
C ASN A 163 -0.37 -9.08 48.24
N THR A 164 0.28 -9.01 47.08
CA THR A 164 1.73 -9.26 46.99
C THR A 164 2.34 -8.32 45.96
N PRO A 165 3.18 -7.34 46.35
CA PRO A 165 3.85 -6.48 45.40
C PRO A 165 5.03 -7.22 44.76
N THR A 166 5.02 -7.35 43.44
CA THR A 166 6.21 -7.69 42.65
C THR A 166 7.07 -6.42 42.50
N PRO A 167 8.38 -6.44 42.83
CA PRO A 167 9.21 -5.25 42.73
C PRO A 167 9.57 -4.93 41.26
N PRO A 168 9.72 -3.64 40.90
CA PRO A 168 10.22 -3.26 39.58
C PRO A 168 11.71 -3.64 39.41
N LEU A 169 12.04 -4.18 38.23
CA LEU A 169 13.41 -4.40 37.80
C LEU A 169 14.19 -3.08 37.72
N ASN A 170 15.45 -3.11 38.19
CA ASN A 170 16.49 -2.07 38.15
C ASN A 170 16.57 -1.10 39.35
N CYS A 171 17.23 -1.56 40.43
CA CYS A 171 17.87 -0.68 41.42
C CYS A 171 19.28 -1.24 41.74
N ILE A 172 20.33 -0.56 41.27
CA ILE A 172 21.71 -0.84 41.68
C ILE A 172 22.12 0.26 42.66
N ALA A 173 22.33 -0.11 43.93
CA ALA A 173 22.77 0.82 44.97
C ALA A 173 24.30 1.02 44.91
N ASN A 174 24.75 2.15 44.38
CA ASN A 174 26.15 2.58 44.52
C ASN A 174 26.33 3.29 45.87
N GLY A 175 26.46 2.48 46.93
CA GLY A 175 27.31 2.68 48.12
C GLY A 175 27.27 3.96 48.96
N ASN A 176 27.03 5.16 48.45
CA ASN A 176 27.18 6.40 49.21
C ASN A 176 26.16 7.46 48.74
N ASN A 177 25.29 7.89 49.67
CA ASN A 177 24.28 8.96 49.60
C ASN A 177 22.87 8.55 49.12
N CYS A 178 21.99 8.28 50.08
CA CYS A 178 20.54 8.29 49.88
C CYS A 178 20.00 9.70 50.15
N SER A 179 19.40 10.35 49.15
CA SER A 179 18.54 11.52 49.36
C SER A 179 17.17 11.08 49.87
N ALA A 180 16.64 11.73 50.90
CA ALA A 180 15.34 11.41 51.52
C ALA A 180 14.12 11.59 50.57
N SER A 181 14.33 12.07 49.34
CA SER A 181 13.29 12.27 48.32
C SER A 181 13.20 11.16 47.26
N ALA A 182 14.01 10.10 47.33
CA ALA A 182 13.94 9.00 46.36
C ALA A 182 12.88 7.94 46.76
N PRO A 183 11.97 7.52 45.85
CA PRO A 183 10.89 6.54 46.14
C PRO A 183 11.38 5.15 46.56
N CYS A 184 12.67 4.84 46.41
CA CYS A 184 13.23 3.51 46.60
C CYS A 184 13.67 3.19 48.05
N CYS A 185 13.60 4.14 48.98
CA CYS A 185 14.22 3.99 50.31
C CYS A 185 13.25 4.09 51.51
N SER A 186 11.94 3.96 51.31
CA SER A 186 10.94 4.20 52.37
C SER A 186 10.90 3.17 53.50
N GLY A 187 11.69 2.08 53.43
CA GLY A 187 11.67 1.00 54.43
C GLY A 187 12.89 0.85 55.34
N TYR A 188 14.05 1.46 55.04
CA TYR A 188 15.33 1.06 55.67
C TYR A 188 16.26 2.19 56.12
N CYS A 189 15.85 3.46 56.02
CA CYS A 189 16.63 4.59 56.52
C CYS A 189 16.12 5.05 57.89
N GLN A 190 17.00 5.10 58.89
CA GLN A 190 16.66 5.70 60.19
C GLN A 190 16.72 7.24 60.06
N PRO A 191 15.66 7.99 60.43
CA PRO A 191 15.53 9.41 60.04
C PRO A 191 16.59 10.37 60.61
N SER A 192 17.39 9.95 61.58
CA SER A 192 18.27 10.85 62.34
C SER A 192 19.78 10.66 62.11
N SER A 193 20.22 9.70 61.29
CA SER A 193 21.66 9.41 61.16
C SER A 193 22.18 9.15 59.75
N GLY A 194 21.32 9.00 58.74
CA GLY A 194 21.77 8.81 57.34
C GLY A 194 22.53 7.49 57.06
N PHE A 195 22.54 6.53 57.99
CA PHE A 195 23.16 5.21 57.83
C PHE A 195 22.11 4.11 57.59
N CYS A 196 22.34 3.25 56.59
CA CYS A 196 21.59 2.01 56.39
C CYS A 196 22.15 0.90 57.28
N TRP A 197 21.28 0.11 57.93
CA TRP A 197 21.70 -1.03 58.73
C TRP A 197 22.29 -2.14 57.85
N PRO A 198 23.45 -2.73 58.18
CA PRO A 198 23.91 -3.94 57.53
C PRO A 198 22.94 -5.07 57.85
N GLN A 199 22.47 -5.79 56.83
CA GLN A 199 21.71 -7.02 57.06
C GLN A 199 22.55 -8.02 57.87
N PRO A 200 21.94 -8.77 58.80
CA PRO A 200 22.63 -9.88 59.46
C PRO A 200 23.12 -10.88 58.40
N PRO A 201 24.29 -11.52 58.60
CA PRO A 201 24.85 -12.43 57.62
C PRO A 201 23.87 -13.56 57.35
N LEU A 202 23.35 -13.62 56.12
CA LEU A 202 22.61 -14.76 55.64
C LEU A 202 23.52 -15.98 55.75
N THR A 203 23.08 -16.92 56.57
CA THR A 203 23.70 -18.24 56.73
C THR A 203 23.80 -18.87 55.34
N SER A 204 25.04 -19.19 54.94
CA SER A 204 25.35 -19.84 53.67
C SER A 204 24.60 -21.16 53.55
N THR A 205 23.46 -21.13 52.87
CA THR A 205 22.78 -22.34 52.42
C THR A 205 23.62 -22.89 51.27
N PRO A 206 24.02 -24.17 51.29
CA PRO A 206 24.83 -24.73 50.21
C PRO A 206 24.07 -24.61 48.89
N VAL A 207 24.61 -23.83 47.96
CA VAL A 207 24.14 -23.76 46.58
C VAL A 207 24.41 -25.13 45.97
N SER A 208 23.38 -25.97 45.94
CA SER A 208 23.37 -27.21 45.16
C SER A 208 23.58 -26.84 43.70
N THR A 209 24.77 -27.12 43.18
CA THR A 209 25.09 -27.00 41.76
C THR A 209 24.06 -27.83 40.99
N PRO A 210 23.23 -27.23 40.11
CA PRO A 210 22.27 -28.00 39.34
C PRO A 210 23.07 -28.99 38.50
N THR A 211 22.96 -30.26 38.87
CA THR A 211 23.50 -31.35 38.07
C THR A 211 22.64 -31.37 36.82
N THR A 212 23.17 -30.83 35.72
CA THR A 212 22.53 -30.88 34.41
C THR A 212 22.43 -32.34 34.02
N THR A 213 21.27 -32.92 34.28
CA THR A 213 20.95 -34.25 33.77
C THR A 213 21.07 -34.13 32.25
N PRO A 214 21.95 -34.90 31.59
CA PRO A 214 22.16 -34.76 30.16
C PRO A 214 20.82 -35.01 29.46
N THR A 215 20.29 -33.97 28.82
CA THR A 215 19.08 -34.08 28.01
C THR A 215 19.33 -35.19 26.98
N PRO A 216 18.46 -36.21 26.88
CA PRO A 216 18.62 -37.28 25.91
C PRO A 216 18.86 -36.71 24.52
N ALA A 217 19.98 -37.09 23.89
CA ALA A 217 20.29 -36.63 22.55
C ALA A 217 19.30 -37.24 21.55
N ILE A 218 18.64 -36.38 20.76
CA ILE A 218 17.75 -36.81 19.67
C ILE A 218 18.58 -37.63 18.65
N PRO A 219 18.16 -38.84 18.25
CA PRO A 219 18.88 -39.63 17.27
C PRO A 219 19.07 -38.83 15.96
N PRO A 220 20.26 -38.87 15.32
CA PRO A 220 20.52 -38.11 14.09
C PRO A 220 19.51 -38.37 12.96
N ALA A 221 19.00 -39.61 12.86
CA ALA A 221 18.00 -39.98 11.88
C ALA A 221 16.66 -39.25 12.05
N GLN A 222 16.37 -38.77 13.27
CA GLN A 222 15.13 -38.09 13.66
C GLN A 222 15.33 -36.58 13.89
N ALA A 223 16.52 -36.06 13.59
CA ALA A 223 16.87 -34.67 13.88
C ALA A 223 16.99 -33.84 12.60
N CYS A 224 16.58 -32.58 12.69
CA CYS A 224 16.90 -31.54 11.72
C CYS A 224 17.59 -30.37 12.42
N LYS A 225 18.65 -29.82 11.82
CA LYS A 225 19.37 -28.67 12.36
C LYS A 225 19.02 -27.38 11.63
N ARG A 226 18.85 -26.31 12.39
CA ARG A 226 18.74 -24.93 11.88
C ARG A 226 19.56 -24.01 12.79
N GLY A 227 20.71 -23.55 12.29
CA GLY A 227 21.67 -22.83 13.12
C GLY A 227 22.17 -23.69 14.28
N THR A 228 21.99 -23.20 15.50
CA THR A 228 22.33 -23.91 16.75
C THR A 228 21.21 -24.81 17.25
N GLU A 229 19.99 -24.64 16.76
CA GLU A 229 18.80 -25.37 17.22
C GLU A 229 18.70 -26.75 16.55
N THR A 230 18.19 -27.74 17.31
CA THR A 230 17.94 -29.10 16.84
C THR A 230 16.47 -29.46 17.04
N TYR A 231 15.78 -29.68 15.93
CA TYR A 231 14.38 -30.04 15.87
C TYR A 231 14.24 -31.55 15.75
N SER A 232 13.29 -32.12 16.49
CA SER A 232 12.85 -33.51 16.33
C SER A 232 11.95 -33.65 15.11
N GLN A 233 11.83 -34.86 14.59
CA GLN A 233 10.90 -35.19 13.52
C GLN A 233 9.47 -34.72 13.85
N ASN A 234 8.78 -34.16 12.85
CA ASN A 234 7.47 -33.49 12.92
C ASN A 234 7.42 -32.17 13.70
N GLN A 235 8.54 -31.69 14.26
CA GLN A 235 8.59 -30.32 14.74
C GLN A 235 8.69 -29.35 13.57
N THR A 236 8.19 -28.14 13.81
CA THR A 236 7.97 -27.16 12.76
C THR A 236 8.63 -25.84 13.11
N TYR A 237 8.99 -25.06 12.11
CA TYR A 237 9.47 -23.70 12.31
C TYR A 237 8.92 -22.78 11.23
N CYS A 238 8.91 -21.48 11.49
CA CYS A 238 8.59 -20.49 10.47
C CYS A 238 9.87 -19.94 9.83
N ASP A 239 9.97 -20.08 8.52
CA ASP A 239 10.92 -19.30 7.70
C ASP A 239 10.33 -17.90 7.49
N GLU A 240 10.51 -17.02 8.48
CA GLU A 240 9.87 -15.68 8.51
C GLU A 240 10.24 -14.80 7.31
N GLN A 241 11.41 -15.02 6.71
CA GLN A 241 11.87 -14.28 5.53
C GLN A 241 11.04 -14.63 4.29
N ASN A 242 10.71 -15.90 4.12
CA ASN A 242 9.95 -16.40 2.98
C ASN A 242 8.46 -16.58 3.30
N ASN A 243 8.09 -16.40 4.58
CA ASN A 243 6.78 -16.69 5.12
C ASN A 243 6.29 -18.09 4.73
N VAL A 244 7.10 -19.11 5.06
CA VAL A 244 6.74 -20.52 4.86
C VAL A 244 6.98 -21.31 6.12
N VAL A 245 6.04 -22.21 6.45
CA VAL A 245 6.22 -23.17 7.55
C VAL A 245 6.90 -24.43 7.02
N LYS A 246 7.94 -24.87 7.73
CA LYS A 246 8.70 -26.08 7.41
C LYS A 246 8.59 -27.11 8.53
N GLU A 247 8.40 -28.36 8.16
CA GLU A 247 8.35 -29.53 9.05
C GLU A 247 9.64 -30.37 8.92
N CYS A 248 10.19 -30.81 10.06
CA CYS A 248 11.35 -31.69 10.08
C CYS A 248 10.95 -33.13 9.74
N LEU A 249 11.49 -33.70 8.67
CA LEU A 249 11.30 -35.11 8.31
C LEU A 249 12.36 -36.04 8.92
N GLY A 250 13.31 -35.49 9.68
CA GLY A 250 14.49 -36.20 10.19
C GLY A 250 15.65 -36.19 9.20
N SER A 251 16.84 -36.64 9.64
CA SER A 251 18.06 -36.69 8.82
C SER A 251 18.41 -35.36 8.12
N ASN A 252 18.18 -34.23 8.78
CA ASN A 252 18.33 -32.88 8.22
C ASN A 252 17.48 -32.59 6.97
N GLN A 253 16.37 -33.31 6.76
CA GLN A 253 15.42 -33.04 5.68
C GLN A 253 14.27 -32.17 6.18
N TRP A 254 13.98 -31.09 5.46
CA TRP A 254 12.88 -30.17 5.74
C TRP A 254 11.85 -30.20 4.62
N GLN A 255 10.57 -30.24 4.97
CA GLN A 255 9.46 -30.16 4.01
C GLN A 255 8.66 -28.88 4.25
N THR A 256 8.43 -28.10 3.20
CA THR A 256 7.49 -26.97 3.25
C THR A 256 6.07 -27.51 3.36
N ILE A 257 5.30 -27.04 4.35
CA ILE A 257 3.89 -27.39 4.51
C ILE A 257 3.07 -26.60 3.47
N ILE A 258 2.36 -27.31 2.61
CA ILE A 258 1.47 -26.75 1.58
C ILE A 258 0.08 -27.41 1.73
N PRO A 259 -1.02 -26.64 1.84
CA PRO A 259 -1.08 -25.17 1.83
C PRO A 259 -0.48 -24.53 3.09
N HIS A 260 -0.09 -23.25 2.99
CA HIS A 260 0.51 -22.50 4.10
C HIS A 260 -0.44 -22.47 5.31
N PRO A 261 -0.03 -22.95 6.50
CA PRO A 261 -0.96 -23.18 7.59
C PRO A 261 -1.47 -21.88 8.25
N CYS A 262 -0.75 -20.76 8.13
CA CYS A 262 -1.15 -19.52 8.82
C CYS A 262 -2.14 -18.62 8.09
N GLY A 263 -2.49 -18.89 6.82
CA GLY A 263 -3.26 -17.94 6.00
C GLY A 263 -2.71 -16.49 6.04
N GLY A 264 -1.45 -16.31 6.43
CA GLY A 264 -1.00 -15.17 7.22
C GLY A 264 0.51 -15.16 7.35
N LYS A 265 1.05 -14.27 8.18
CA LYS A 265 2.47 -14.30 8.55
C LYS A 265 2.68 -15.40 9.60
N CYS A 266 3.62 -16.31 9.37
CA CYS A 266 4.10 -17.15 10.45
C CYS A 266 5.18 -16.40 11.24
N THR A 267 5.27 -16.69 12.52
CA THR A 267 6.33 -16.23 13.42
C THR A 267 6.95 -17.45 14.06
N ASP A 268 8.27 -17.44 14.14
CA ASP A 268 9.04 -18.58 14.62
C ASP A 268 9.05 -18.60 16.15
N ASP A 269 8.87 -19.77 16.75
CA ASP A 269 9.12 -20.00 18.17
C ASP A 269 10.27 -21.01 18.32
N PRO A 270 11.54 -20.53 18.35
CA PRO A 270 12.69 -21.41 18.48
C PRO A 270 12.68 -22.21 19.77
N THR A 271 12.09 -21.68 20.85
CA THR A 271 12.09 -22.36 22.16
C THR A 271 11.07 -23.49 22.19
N GLY A 272 9.90 -23.27 21.58
CA GLY A 272 8.85 -24.27 21.43
C GLY A 272 9.09 -25.26 20.30
N HIS A 273 10.06 -25.01 19.41
CA HIS A 273 10.21 -25.69 18.12
C HIS A 273 8.88 -25.75 17.37
N ALA A 274 8.20 -24.61 17.33
CA ALA A 274 6.89 -24.43 16.76
C ALA A 274 6.86 -23.15 15.92
N TYR A 275 5.73 -22.92 15.27
CA TYR A 275 5.41 -21.63 14.69
C TYR A 275 4.13 -21.11 15.34
N SER A 276 4.00 -19.79 15.36
CA SER A 276 2.75 -19.10 15.62
C SER A 276 2.27 -18.43 14.34
N CYS A 277 0.96 -18.25 14.22
CA CYS A 277 0.39 -17.52 13.11
C CYS A 277 0.02 -16.12 13.60
N THR A 278 0.70 -15.12 13.07
CA THR A 278 0.20 -13.76 13.11
C THR A 278 -0.66 -13.59 11.87
N SER A 279 -1.97 -13.45 12.06
CA SER A 279 -2.84 -13.04 10.95
C SER A 279 -2.22 -11.80 10.33
N PHE A 280 -2.05 -11.77 8.99
CA PHE A 280 -1.89 -10.48 8.33
C PHE A 280 -3.06 -9.63 8.80
N SER A 281 -2.80 -8.51 9.46
CA SER A 281 -3.91 -7.64 9.83
C SER A 281 -4.47 -7.06 8.53
N CYS A 282 -5.75 -7.33 8.33
CA CYS A 282 -6.55 -6.72 7.30
C CYS A 282 -7.35 -5.60 7.95
N GLU A 283 -7.37 -4.45 7.32
CA GLU A 283 -8.21 -3.33 7.73
C GLU A 283 -9.22 -3.00 6.63
N ASP A 284 -10.44 -2.67 7.06
CA ASP A 284 -11.48 -2.19 6.17
C ASP A 284 -11.12 -0.79 5.67
N LEU A 285 -11.05 -0.62 4.35
CA LEU A 285 -10.96 0.71 3.73
C LEU A 285 -12.37 1.26 3.45
N GLU A 286 -13.22 0.42 2.86
CA GLU A 286 -14.64 0.71 2.64
C GLU A 286 -15.39 -0.60 2.40
N VAL A 287 -16.28 -0.97 3.33
CA VAL A 287 -17.05 -2.21 3.25
C VAL A 287 -18.54 -1.88 3.26
N ASN A 288 -19.23 -2.21 2.17
CA ASN A 288 -20.60 -1.79 1.91
C ASN A 288 -21.60 -2.97 1.89
N GLY A 289 -21.30 -4.09 2.55
CA GLY A 289 -22.15 -5.28 2.56
C GLY A 289 -21.35 -6.58 2.47
N SER A 290 -22.02 -7.73 2.56
CA SER A 290 -21.37 -9.04 2.64
C SER A 290 -21.13 -9.72 1.28
N ASN A 291 -21.91 -9.41 0.24
CA ASN A 291 -21.87 -10.07 -1.06
C ASN A 291 -21.26 -9.20 -2.17
N LYS A 292 -20.17 -8.50 -1.87
CA LYS A 292 -19.48 -7.57 -2.78
C LYS A 292 -18.13 -8.12 -3.20
N LEU A 293 -17.64 -7.70 -4.37
CA LEU A 293 -16.30 -8.06 -4.83
C LEU A 293 -15.28 -7.51 -3.83
N LYS A 294 -14.46 -8.37 -3.24
CA LYS A 294 -13.47 -7.97 -2.25
C LYS A 294 -12.14 -7.67 -2.94
N VAL A 295 -11.67 -6.44 -2.78
CA VAL A 295 -10.41 -5.94 -3.35
C VAL A 295 -9.47 -5.59 -2.21
N ALA A 296 -8.27 -6.15 -2.21
CA ALA A 296 -7.22 -5.80 -1.26
C ALA A 296 -6.14 -4.93 -1.91
N PHE A 297 -5.82 -3.80 -1.26
CA PHE A 297 -4.62 -3.03 -1.54
C PHE A 297 -3.49 -3.48 -0.62
N ILE A 298 -2.33 -3.74 -1.20
CA ILE A 298 -1.16 -4.31 -0.53
C ILE A 298 0.02 -3.34 -0.64
N PRO A 299 0.70 -3.00 0.46
CA PRO A 299 1.85 -2.10 0.44
C PRO A 299 3.11 -2.82 0.01
N GLU A 300 3.92 -2.16 -0.81
CA GLU A 300 5.33 -2.48 -0.99
C GLU A 300 6.19 -1.22 -0.80
N ASN A 301 7.35 -1.36 -0.14
CA ASN A 301 8.31 -0.27 0.16
C ASN A 301 7.72 0.96 0.92
N TRP A 302 6.61 0.78 1.64
CA TRP A 302 6.08 1.81 2.55
C TRP A 302 6.69 1.69 3.94
N SER A 303 7.17 2.80 4.50
CA SER A 303 7.65 2.88 5.88
C SER A 303 6.53 3.24 6.88
N SER A 304 5.43 3.80 6.39
CA SER A 304 4.29 4.25 7.18
C SER A 304 3.00 3.64 6.64
N LEU A 305 2.27 2.93 7.50
CA LEU A 305 0.95 2.40 7.16
C LEU A 305 -0.06 3.52 6.90
N GLN A 306 0.06 4.66 7.58
CA GLN A 306 -0.86 5.78 7.38
C GLN A 306 -0.70 6.41 5.99
N ASP A 307 0.54 6.54 5.52
CA ASP A 307 0.83 7.10 4.19
C ASP A 307 0.31 6.15 3.10
N PHE A 308 0.48 4.85 3.31
CA PHE A 308 -0.07 3.82 2.43
C PHE A 308 -1.60 3.87 2.39
N LYS A 309 -2.27 3.98 3.55
CA LYS A 309 -3.74 4.09 3.63
C LYS A 309 -4.25 5.25 2.79
N GLU A 310 -3.53 6.37 2.77
CA GLU A 310 -3.89 7.51 1.95
C GLU A 310 -3.76 7.22 0.46
N GLN A 311 -2.71 6.52 0.02
CA GLN A 311 -2.61 6.07 -1.36
C GLN A 311 -3.72 5.07 -1.74
N ALA A 312 -4.07 4.14 -0.85
CA ALA A 312 -5.15 3.19 -1.07
C ALA A 312 -6.52 3.90 -1.21
N ARG A 313 -6.78 4.97 -0.43
CA ARG A 313 -7.95 5.83 -0.61
C ARG A 313 -7.95 6.49 -1.98
N GLN A 314 -6.84 7.09 -2.37
CA GLN A 314 -6.72 7.76 -3.67
C GLN A 314 -6.86 6.77 -4.83
N ALA A 315 -6.35 5.55 -4.72
CA ALA A 315 -6.52 4.48 -5.71
C ALA A 315 -8.00 4.13 -5.92
N LYS A 316 -8.76 3.98 -4.82
CA LYS A 316 -10.21 3.78 -4.86
C LYS A 316 -10.92 4.99 -5.50
N GLU A 317 -10.54 6.21 -5.15
CA GLU A 317 -11.14 7.41 -5.74
C GLU A 317 -10.85 7.50 -7.25
N ARG A 318 -9.69 7.03 -7.72
CA ARG A 318 -9.39 6.96 -9.17
C ARG A 318 -10.38 6.08 -9.93
N LEU A 319 -10.83 4.96 -9.34
CA LEU A 319 -11.92 4.17 -9.92
C LEU A 319 -13.22 4.97 -10.03
N ARG A 320 -13.54 5.80 -9.03
CA ARG A 320 -14.75 6.65 -8.98
C ARG A 320 -14.73 7.82 -9.95
N LEU A 321 -13.56 8.24 -10.41
CA LEU A 321 -13.41 9.28 -11.43
C LEU A 321 -13.70 8.77 -12.85
N THR A 322 -13.69 7.45 -13.05
CA THR A 322 -14.10 6.83 -14.31
C THR A 322 -15.62 6.66 -14.38
N ASN A 323 -16.13 6.22 -15.52
CA ASN A 323 -17.51 5.75 -15.67
C ASN A 323 -17.84 4.45 -14.90
N LEU A 324 -16.92 3.89 -14.09
CA LEU A 324 -17.21 2.83 -13.12
C LEU A 324 -17.85 3.34 -11.83
N LYS A 325 -17.98 4.65 -11.61
CA LYS A 325 -18.57 5.23 -10.39
C LYS A 325 -19.79 4.48 -9.81
N PRO A 326 -20.84 4.12 -10.60
CA PRO A 326 -21.98 3.37 -10.04
C PRO A 326 -21.64 1.92 -9.64
N LEU A 327 -20.62 1.32 -10.27
CA LEU A 327 -20.18 -0.05 -10.06
C LEU A 327 -19.21 -0.19 -8.88
N VAL A 328 -18.48 0.87 -8.50
CA VAL A 328 -17.59 0.86 -7.33
C VAL A 328 -18.35 0.46 -6.05
N ASN A 329 -19.63 0.80 -5.94
CA ASN A 329 -20.47 0.40 -4.81
C ASN A 329 -20.71 -1.12 -4.72
N LYS A 330 -20.42 -1.90 -5.76
CA LYS A 330 -20.45 -3.37 -5.74
C LYS A 330 -19.15 -4.01 -5.25
N MET A 331 -18.22 -3.19 -4.76
CA MET A 331 -16.93 -3.62 -4.26
C MET A 331 -16.80 -3.30 -2.77
N ASN A 332 -16.04 -4.13 -2.07
CA ASN A 332 -15.49 -3.87 -0.74
C ASN A 332 -13.98 -3.71 -0.89
N PHE A 333 -13.42 -2.70 -0.24
CA PHE A 333 -12.01 -2.40 -0.29
C PHE A 333 -11.38 -2.65 1.07
N TYR A 334 -10.22 -3.30 1.04
CA TYR A 334 -9.44 -3.67 2.20
C TYR A 334 -7.99 -3.26 2.03
N ILE A 335 -7.29 -3.16 3.16
CA ILE A 335 -5.87 -2.84 3.26
C ILE A 335 -5.19 -4.00 3.96
N VAL A 336 -4.17 -4.57 3.33
CA VAL A 336 -3.23 -5.45 4.03
C VAL A 336 -2.24 -4.55 4.77
N THR A 337 -2.12 -4.71 6.09
CA THR A 337 -1.30 -3.79 6.90
C THR A 337 0.16 -4.24 7.04
N ASP A 338 0.53 -5.41 6.51
CA ASP A 338 1.91 -5.90 6.59
C ASP A 338 2.80 -5.16 5.58
N LEU A 339 3.61 -4.23 6.09
CA LEU A 339 4.57 -3.45 5.30
C LEU A 339 5.86 -4.22 4.96
N SER A 340 6.05 -5.42 5.50
CA SER A 340 7.29 -6.19 5.32
C SER A 340 7.33 -7.00 4.02
N GLN A 341 6.21 -7.10 3.31
CA GLN A 341 6.12 -7.87 2.07
C GLN A 341 6.92 -7.23 0.93
N LYS A 342 7.46 -8.11 0.07
CA LYS A 342 8.13 -7.79 -1.19
C LYS A 342 7.56 -8.67 -2.27
N PHE A 343 7.30 -8.09 -3.44
CA PHE A 343 6.69 -8.78 -4.57
C PHE A 343 7.59 -8.83 -5.79
N HIS A 344 8.69 -8.08 -5.79
CA HIS A 344 9.73 -8.22 -6.81
C HIS A 344 10.70 -9.35 -6.45
N PHE A 345 11.02 -10.21 -7.42
CA PHE A 345 12.17 -11.12 -7.29
C PHE A 345 13.49 -10.39 -7.46
N ASN A 346 13.51 -9.34 -8.30
CA ASN A 346 14.66 -8.48 -8.52
C ASN A 346 14.24 -7.04 -8.83
N ASN A 347 14.49 -6.13 -7.89
CA ASN A 347 14.17 -4.71 -8.02
C ASN A 347 14.81 -4.05 -9.26
N ALA A 348 15.92 -4.59 -9.78
CA ALA A 348 16.59 -4.04 -10.97
C ALA A 348 15.85 -4.33 -12.28
N LYS A 349 14.85 -5.21 -12.29
CA LYS A 349 14.06 -5.53 -13.49
C LYS A 349 12.74 -4.76 -13.58
N GLY A 350 12.48 -3.86 -12.63
CA GLY A 350 11.20 -3.19 -12.49
C GLY A 350 10.06 -4.20 -12.47
N CYS A 351 9.02 -3.94 -13.26
CA CYS A 351 7.81 -4.76 -13.22
C CYS A 351 7.91 -6.14 -13.85
N ASN A 352 8.90 -6.38 -14.71
CA ASN A 352 9.05 -7.66 -15.40
C ASN A 352 9.30 -8.86 -14.44
N ASP A 353 9.52 -8.60 -13.14
CA ASP A 353 9.81 -9.62 -12.13
C ASP A 353 8.87 -9.52 -10.91
N VAL A 354 7.66 -9.01 -11.11
CA VAL A 354 6.60 -8.97 -10.07
C VAL A 354 5.92 -10.33 -9.94
N ASP A 355 5.86 -10.86 -8.71
CA ASP A 355 5.17 -12.10 -8.37
C ASP A 355 3.67 -11.88 -8.17
N HIS A 356 2.93 -11.83 -9.28
CA HIS A 356 1.47 -11.68 -9.29
C HIS A 356 0.73 -12.79 -8.55
N THR A 357 1.28 -14.00 -8.47
CA THR A 357 0.67 -15.11 -7.73
C THR A 357 0.77 -14.85 -6.23
N LYS A 358 1.93 -14.38 -5.75
CA LYS A 358 2.10 -13.95 -4.36
C LYS A 358 1.19 -12.77 -4.01
N ILE A 359 1.05 -11.77 -4.90
CA ILE A 359 0.13 -10.64 -4.69
C ILE A 359 -1.29 -11.14 -4.42
N TYR A 360 -1.81 -12.03 -5.29
CA TYR A 360 -3.13 -12.62 -5.12
C TYR A 360 -3.25 -13.41 -3.81
N ASN A 361 -2.28 -14.29 -3.53
CA ASN A 361 -2.30 -15.13 -2.34
C ASN A 361 -2.25 -14.32 -1.04
N VAL A 362 -1.44 -13.25 -0.97
CA VAL A 362 -1.36 -12.39 0.21
C VAL A 362 -2.69 -11.67 0.46
N GLY A 363 -3.31 -11.08 -0.56
CA GLY A 363 -4.59 -10.40 -0.36
C GLY A 363 -5.74 -11.36 -0.07
N GLN A 364 -5.76 -12.53 -0.72
CA GLN A 364 -6.73 -13.59 -0.45
C GLN A 364 -6.58 -14.13 0.98
N SER A 365 -5.35 -14.32 1.46
CA SER A 365 -5.11 -14.90 2.79
C SER A 365 -5.33 -13.87 3.91
N ALA A 366 -4.88 -12.62 3.70
CA ALA A 366 -5.05 -11.54 4.67
C ALA A 366 -6.50 -11.08 4.81
N CYS A 367 -7.16 -10.83 3.67
CA CYS A 367 -8.44 -10.12 3.63
C CYS A 367 -9.60 -10.95 3.06
N GLY A 368 -9.35 -12.21 2.67
CA GLY A 368 -10.34 -12.97 1.92
C GLY A 368 -10.67 -12.33 0.57
N ALA A 369 -9.73 -11.57 -0.01
CA ALA A 369 -9.99 -10.75 -1.20
C ALA A 369 -10.05 -11.59 -2.49
N ASP A 370 -11.04 -11.32 -3.34
CA ASP A 370 -11.20 -11.98 -4.64
C ASP A 370 -10.16 -11.50 -5.66
N LYS A 371 -9.66 -10.27 -5.46
CA LYS A 371 -8.67 -9.58 -6.29
C LYS A 371 -7.75 -8.75 -5.40
N SER A 372 -6.51 -8.58 -5.85
CA SER A 372 -5.51 -7.86 -5.07
C SER A 372 -4.62 -7.01 -5.96
N MET A 373 -4.17 -5.89 -5.41
CA MET A 373 -3.25 -4.97 -6.07
C MET A 373 -2.17 -4.54 -5.10
N VAL A 374 -0.92 -4.56 -5.57
CA VAL A 374 0.16 -3.86 -4.88
C VAL A 374 0.20 -2.42 -5.35
N ILE A 375 0.33 -1.50 -4.40
CA ILE A 375 0.71 -0.11 -4.66
C ILE A 375 2.09 0.07 -4.04
N ASP A 376 3.12 0.10 -4.89
CA ASP A 376 4.50 0.30 -4.43
C ASP A 376 4.76 1.80 -4.21
N ASN A 377 5.64 2.09 -3.26
CA ASN A 377 6.03 3.45 -2.95
C ASN A 377 6.83 4.04 -4.13
N PRO A 378 6.34 5.13 -4.76
CA PRO A 378 6.96 5.69 -5.96
C PRO A 378 8.39 6.21 -5.75
N SER A 379 8.84 6.33 -4.51
CA SER A 379 10.23 6.69 -4.16
C SER A 379 11.23 5.55 -4.38
N TYR A 380 10.76 4.30 -4.54
CA TYR A 380 11.60 3.09 -4.56
C TYR A 380 11.46 2.26 -5.84
N CYS A 381 10.60 2.67 -6.76
CA CYS A 381 10.30 1.92 -7.97
C CYS A 381 10.17 2.85 -9.19
N GLU A 382 10.32 2.26 -10.38
CA GLU A 382 10.21 2.95 -11.66
C GLU A 382 8.75 3.07 -12.12
N ILE A 383 8.49 3.95 -13.10
CA ILE A 383 7.18 4.11 -13.75
C ILE A 383 6.70 2.76 -14.28
N CYS A 384 5.61 2.27 -13.71
CA CYS A 384 5.04 1.01 -14.12
C CYS A 384 3.58 0.80 -13.67
N GLY A 385 2.79 0.23 -14.57
CA GLY A 385 1.63 -0.58 -14.26
C GLY A 385 1.79 -1.97 -14.87
N GLN A 386 1.34 -3.01 -14.16
CA GLN A 386 1.24 -4.35 -14.71
C GLN A 386 0.12 -5.14 -14.04
N ALA A 387 -0.54 -6.00 -14.81
CA ALA A 387 -1.50 -6.94 -14.30
C ALA A 387 -1.39 -8.29 -14.99
N ILE A 388 -1.84 -9.32 -14.28
CA ILE A 388 -2.15 -10.63 -14.88
C ILE A 388 -3.67 -10.75 -14.93
N ILE A 389 -4.18 -10.93 -16.15
CA ILE A 389 -5.61 -11.04 -16.44
C ILE A 389 -6.28 -12.03 -15.48
N GLY A 390 -7.30 -11.56 -14.78
CA GLY A 390 -8.09 -12.37 -13.85
C GLY A 390 -7.47 -12.66 -12.48
N LEU A 391 -6.23 -12.23 -12.23
CA LEU A 391 -5.48 -12.61 -11.03
C LEU A 391 -5.20 -11.42 -10.10
N SER A 392 -4.28 -10.54 -10.48
CA SER A 392 -3.80 -9.45 -9.63
C SER A 392 -3.18 -8.32 -10.44
N ALA A 393 -2.97 -7.18 -9.79
CA ALA A 393 -2.39 -5.99 -10.39
C ALA A 393 -1.26 -5.42 -9.54
N TYR A 394 -0.45 -4.56 -10.14
CA TYR A 394 0.67 -3.88 -9.55
C TYR A 394 0.78 -2.49 -10.16
N VAL A 395 1.01 -1.46 -9.33
CA VAL A 395 1.24 -0.09 -9.81
C VAL A 395 2.36 0.59 -9.03
N CYS A 396 3.15 1.38 -9.74
CA CYS A 396 4.18 2.28 -9.20
C CYS A 396 4.38 3.51 -10.10
N HIS A 397 4.58 4.69 -9.50
CA HIS A 397 5.12 5.94 -10.08
C HIS A 397 4.37 6.57 -11.27
N ILE A 398 3.90 5.82 -12.28
CA ILE A 398 2.85 6.25 -13.23
C ILE A 398 1.63 6.80 -12.50
N GLY A 399 1.53 6.44 -11.22
CA GLY A 399 0.64 7.02 -10.25
C GLY A 399 -0.64 6.21 -10.17
N LEU A 400 -1.48 6.62 -9.24
CA LEU A 400 -2.75 5.97 -9.00
C LEU A 400 -3.73 6.10 -10.19
N SER A 401 -3.38 6.88 -11.23
CA SER A 401 -4.11 6.95 -12.50
C SER A 401 -4.13 5.63 -13.27
N ALA A 402 -3.12 4.77 -13.12
CA ALA A 402 -3.11 3.44 -13.75
C ALA A 402 -4.02 2.43 -13.04
N VAL A 403 -4.48 2.71 -11.81
CA VAL A 403 -5.26 1.76 -11.00
C VAL A 403 -6.49 1.24 -11.74
N PRO A 404 -7.33 2.08 -12.39
CA PRO A 404 -8.47 1.55 -13.14
C PRO A 404 -8.04 0.73 -14.36
N HIS A 405 -6.97 1.13 -15.07
CA HIS A 405 -6.42 0.38 -16.21
C HIS A 405 -6.00 -1.04 -15.79
N GLU A 406 -5.17 -1.15 -14.75
CA GLU A 406 -4.66 -2.44 -14.28
C GLU A 406 -5.74 -3.33 -13.67
N PHE A 407 -6.71 -2.74 -12.97
CA PHE A 407 -7.89 -3.50 -12.56
C PHE A 407 -8.79 -3.87 -13.73
N GLY A 408 -8.77 -3.15 -14.85
CA GLY A 408 -9.41 -3.57 -16.10
C GLY A 408 -8.92 -4.94 -16.54
N HIS A 409 -7.61 -5.19 -16.48
CA HIS A 409 -7.05 -6.52 -16.73
C HIS A 409 -7.39 -7.52 -15.62
N ALA A 410 -7.05 -7.19 -14.38
CA ALA A 410 -7.13 -8.14 -13.27
C ALA A 410 -8.57 -8.54 -12.92
N ILE A 411 -9.53 -7.62 -13.08
CA ILE A 411 -10.93 -7.82 -12.71
C ILE A 411 -11.79 -8.02 -13.95
N ALA A 412 -11.73 -7.11 -14.93
CA ALA A 412 -12.63 -7.09 -16.09
C ALA A 412 -12.15 -7.90 -17.31
N LEU A 413 -11.00 -8.58 -17.20
CA LEU A 413 -10.43 -9.43 -18.26
C LEU A 413 -10.25 -8.69 -19.59
N LEU A 414 -9.86 -7.42 -19.52
CA LEU A 414 -9.64 -6.57 -20.68
C LEU A 414 -8.23 -6.77 -21.23
N ASP A 415 -8.06 -6.54 -22.53
CA ASP A 415 -6.76 -6.41 -23.18
C ASP A 415 -6.37 -4.94 -23.30
N ASP A 416 -5.09 -4.66 -23.55
CA ASP A 416 -4.63 -3.32 -23.89
C ASP A 416 -5.14 -2.89 -25.28
N GLU A 417 -5.52 -1.63 -25.38
CA GLU A 417 -5.98 -1.00 -26.63
C GLU A 417 -4.89 -0.20 -27.34
N TYR A 418 -3.70 -0.07 -26.74
CA TYR A 418 -2.49 0.37 -27.44
C TYR A 418 -1.78 -0.81 -28.13
N VAL A 419 -0.81 -0.52 -29.00
CA VAL A 419 -0.06 -1.55 -29.74
C VAL A 419 1.29 -1.74 -29.07
N TYR A 420 1.61 -3.00 -28.74
CA TYR A 420 2.91 -3.37 -28.21
C TYR A 420 3.98 -3.35 -29.31
N THR A 421 5.16 -2.82 -28.98
CA THR A 421 6.32 -2.79 -29.89
C THR A 421 7.28 -3.97 -29.69
N TRP A 422 7.04 -4.79 -28.67
CA TRP A 422 7.81 -5.99 -28.36
C TRP A 422 6.99 -7.25 -28.62
N PRO A 423 7.64 -8.40 -28.86
CA PRO A 423 6.93 -9.64 -29.14
C PRO A 423 6.15 -10.11 -27.91
N ILE A 424 4.83 -10.14 -28.03
CA ILE A 424 3.90 -10.75 -27.09
C ILE A 424 3.06 -11.79 -27.81
N THR A 425 2.56 -12.79 -27.09
CA THR A 425 1.69 -13.84 -27.64
C THR A 425 0.40 -13.93 -26.83
N ILE A 426 -0.66 -13.30 -27.33
CA ILE A 426 -2.04 -13.40 -26.83
C ILE A 426 -2.84 -14.10 -27.94
N PRO A 427 -3.35 -15.32 -27.69
CA PRO A 427 -3.89 -16.17 -28.74
C PRO A 427 -5.21 -15.65 -29.32
N ASN A 428 -6.00 -14.93 -28.51
CA ASN A 428 -7.31 -14.43 -28.90
C ASN A 428 -7.55 -13.04 -28.32
N PRO A 429 -8.24 -12.15 -29.06
CA PRO A 429 -8.59 -10.83 -28.56
C PRO A 429 -9.66 -10.91 -27.45
N GLY A 430 -9.36 -10.28 -26.32
CA GLY A 430 -10.23 -10.01 -25.18
C GLY A 430 -11.46 -9.20 -25.56
N VAL A 431 -12.40 -9.05 -24.63
CA VAL A 431 -13.76 -8.55 -24.93
C VAL A 431 -13.81 -7.12 -25.49
N ASN A 432 -12.74 -6.35 -25.36
CA ASN A 432 -12.54 -5.00 -25.91
C ASN A 432 -11.61 -4.94 -27.13
N CYS A 433 -11.08 -6.08 -27.60
CA CYS A 433 -10.34 -6.21 -28.86
C CYS A 433 -11.08 -7.11 -29.88
N SER A 434 -10.81 -6.91 -31.17
CA SER A 434 -11.33 -7.71 -32.28
C SER A 434 -10.20 -8.02 -33.26
N ASP A 435 -10.12 -9.25 -33.73
CA ASP A 435 -9.21 -9.69 -34.80
C ASP A 435 -9.79 -9.41 -36.20
N LYS A 436 -11.09 -9.06 -36.27
CA LYS A 436 -11.82 -8.79 -37.51
C LYS A 436 -12.07 -7.30 -37.68
N LYS A 437 -11.64 -6.78 -38.84
CA LYS A 437 -11.93 -5.42 -39.29
C LYS A 437 -13.37 -5.27 -39.79
N SER A 438 -13.86 -4.04 -39.77
CA SER A 438 -15.08 -3.63 -40.49
C SER A 438 -14.74 -2.93 -41.81
N SER A 439 -15.78 -2.53 -42.56
CA SER A 439 -15.66 -1.78 -43.82
C SER A 439 -15.03 -0.39 -43.64
N SER A 440 -15.23 0.25 -42.49
CA SER A 440 -14.64 1.53 -42.11
C SER A 440 -14.36 1.60 -40.61
N SER A 441 -13.55 2.56 -40.17
CA SER A 441 -13.32 2.83 -38.74
C SER A 441 -14.56 3.34 -38.02
N SER A 442 -15.48 4.00 -38.72
CA SER A 442 -16.77 4.46 -38.20
C SER A 442 -17.85 3.37 -38.13
N THR A 443 -17.59 2.20 -38.71
CA THR A 443 -18.48 1.04 -38.63
C THR A 443 -17.99 0.14 -37.50
N PRO A 444 -18.81 -0.20 -36.49
CA PRO A 444 -18.37 -1.07 -35.41
C PRO A 444 -17.83 -2.42 -35.93
N CYS A 445 -16.79 -2.98 -35.30
CA CYS A 445 -16.33 -4.32 -35.66
C CYS A 445 -17.44 -5.37 -35.47
N SER A 446 -17.37 -6.49 -36.20
CA SER A 446 -18.38 -7.57 -36.12
C SER A 446 -18.72 -8.03 -34.69
N LYS A 447 -17.73 -7.99 -33.78
CA LYS A 447 -17.84 -8.35 -32.36
C LYS A 447 -18.82 -7.47 -31.58
N TRP A 448 -18.98 -6.21 -31.98
CA TRP A 448 -19.84 -5.21 -31.32
C TRP A 448 -20.71 -4.44 -32.32
N LYS A 449 -21.09 -5.10 -33.42
CA LYS A 449 -21.92 -4.55 -34.50
C LYS A 449 -23.27 -3.98 -34.05
N ASN A 450 -23.78 -4.44 -32.90
CA ASN A 450 -25.08 -4.06 -32.37
C ASN A 450 -24.99 -2.97 -31.29
N THR A 451 -23.80 -2.41 -31.05
CA THR A 451 -23.60 -1.37 -30.05
C THR A 451 -23.42 -0.03 -30.76
N SER A 452 -24.30 0.93 -30.45
CA SER A 452 -24.25 2.28 -31.01
C SER A 452 -23.00 3.04 -30.59
N ASN A 453 -22.57 4.00 -31.41
CA ASN A 453 -21.44 4.91 -31.15
C ASN A 453 -20.07 4.23 -31.00
N LEU A 454 -19.92 3.03 -31.56
CA LEU A 454 -18.64 2.34 -31.64
C LEU A 454 -18.10 2.31 -33.06
N GLY A 455 -16.81 2.10 -33.17
CA GLY A 455 -16.09 1.93 -34.42
C GLY A 455 -15.29 0.64 -34.48
N CYS A 456 -14.36 0.62 -35.43
CA CYS A 456 -13.40 -0.46 -35.63
C CYS A 456 -12.03 0.15 -35.91
N TYR A 457 -11.40 0.67 -34.86
CA TYR A 457 -10.15 1.43 -34.95
C TYR A 457 -8.96 0.48 -34.89
N LYS A 458 -8.04 0.59 -35.85
CA LYS A 458 -6.85 -0.27 -35.93
C LYS A 458 -5.93 -0.06 -34.72
N GLY A 459 -5.42 -1.15 -34.16
CA GLY A 459 -4.56 -1.21 -32.97
C GLY A 459 -5.34 -1.61 -31.73
N CYS A 460 -5.00 -2.77 -31.16
CA CYS A 460 -5.51 -3.28 -29.88
C CYS A 460 -4.61 -4.44 -29.47
N THR A 461 -3.61 -4.21 -28.61
CA THR A 461 -2.50 -5.13 -28.30
C THR A 461 -1.59 -5.38 -29.50
N TYR A 462 -2.14 -5.86 -30.61
CA TYR A 462 -1.50 -5.99 -31.91
C TYR A 462 -1.94 -4.90 -32.89
N ASP A 463 -1.07 -4.57 -33.85
CA ASP A 463 -1.38 -3.60 -34.89
C ASP A 463 -2.47 -4.09 -35.86
N TYR A 464 -2.64 -5.40 -36.02
CA TYR A 464 -3.66 -6.01 -36.88
C TYR A 464 -4.99 -6.33 -36.17
N TRP A 465 -5.09 -6.05 -34.86
CA TRP A 465 -6.35 -6.08 -34.12
C TRP A 465 -7.03 -4.70 -34.11
N TYR A 466 -8.25 -4.65 -33.60
CA TYR A 466 -9.13 -3.48 -33.63
C TYR A 466 -9.81 -3.24 -32.30
N ARG A 467 -9.89 -1.99 -31.89
CA ARG A 467 -10.56 -1.52 -30.67
C ARG A 467 -11.87 -0.78 -31.00
N PRO A 468 -12.82 -0.68 -30.05
CA PRO A 468 -14.16 -0.15 -30.29
C PRO A 468 -14.23 1.39 -30.30
N THR A 469 -13.29 2.08 -29.67
CA THR A 469 -13.25 3.56 -29.62
C THR A 469 -11.86 4.05 -29.94
N GLU A 470 -11.75 5.32 -30.36
CA GLU A 470 -10.43 5.90 -30.59
C GLU A 470 -9.66 5.98 -29.27
N ASN A 471 -10.27 6.51 -28.22
CA ASN A 471 -9.70 6.67 -26.89
C ASN A 471 -10.49 5.84 -25.86
N SER A 472 -9.78 5.29 -24.89
CA SER A 472 -10.31 4.64 -23.69
C SER A 472 -9.18 4.50 -22.67
N ILE A 473 -9.54 4.15 -21.43
CA ILE A 473 -8.54 3.91 -20.38
C ILE A 473 -7.62 2.73 -20.68
N MET A 474 -8.07 1.75 -21.46
CA MET A 474 -7.22 0.63 -21.90
C MET A 474 -6.22 1.05 -22.99
N ARG A 475 -6.35 2.24 -23.57
CA ARG A 475 -5.40 2.79 -24.56
C ARG A 475 -4.50 3.86 -23.96
N TYR A 476 -5.10 4.80 -23.23
CA TYR A 476 -4.43 5.98 -22.69
C TYR A 476 -4.93 6.24 -21.28
N GLU A 477 -4.00 6.36 -20.34
CA GLU A 477 -4.30 6.65 -18.93
C GLU A 477 -4.41 8.16 -18.64
N THR A 478 -4.38 9.00 -19.68
CA THR A 478 -4.36 10.46 -19.53
C THR A 478 -5.73 11.10 -19.73
N GLU A 479 -6.05 12.02 -18.82
CA GLU A 479 -7.23 12.90 -18.84
C GLU A 479 -7.25 13.86 -20.05
N PRO A 480 -8.44 14.32 -20.50
CA PRO A 480 -9.78 13.95 -20.03
C PRO A 480 -10.44 12.81 -20.83
N GLU A 481 -9.94 12.52 -22.03
CA GLU A 481 -10.59 11.58 -22.95
C GLU A 481 -10.23 10.11 -22.67
N GLY A 482 -9.12 9.86 -21.96
CA GLY A 482 -8.64 8.53 -21.63
C GLY A 482 -9.22 7.92 -20.35
N LEU A 483 -9.96 8.64 -19.51
CA LEU A 483 -10.37 8.07 -18.21
C LEU A 483 -11.48 7.04 -18.25
N ASN A 484 -12.25 6.97 -19.34
CA ASN A 484 -13.46 6.17 -19.38
C ASN A 484 -13.22 4.83 -20.08
N PHE A 485 -13.87 3.79 -19.56
CA PHE A 485 -13.99 2.52 -20.26
C PHE A 485 -14.97 2.69 -21.42
N ASN A 486 -14.64 2.15 -22.59
CA ASN A 486 -15.61 2.05 -23.69
C ASN A 486 -16.72 1.05 -23.36
N ALA A 487 -17.78 1.02 -24.17
CA ALA A 487 -18.96 0.21 -23.88
C ALA A 487 -18.67 -1.30 -23.74
N PRO A 488 -17.87 -1.96 -24.61
CA PRO A 488 -17.47 -3.35 -24.39
C PRO A 488 -16.73 -3.58 -23.07
N SER A 489 -15.81 -2.69 -22.71
CA SER A 489 -15.07 -2.77 -21.45
C SER A 489 -15.98 -2.60 -20.23
N LEU A 490 -16.88 -1.61 -20.25
CA LEU A 490 -17.84 -1.38 -19.17
C LEU A 490 -18.81 -2.57 -19.02
N LYS A 491 -19.26 -3.16 -20.13
CA LYS A 491 -20.11 -4.36 -20.09
C LYS A 491 -19.41 -5.54 -19.42
N SER A 492 -18.10 -5.71 -19.62
CA SER A 492 -17.32 -6.75 -18.94
C SER A 492 -17.27 -6.53 -17.42
N TRP A 493 -17.04 -5.29 -16.99
CA TRP A 493 -17.13 -4.91 -15.58
C TRP A 493 -18.49 -5.24 -14.99
N GLU A 494 -19.57 -4.85 -15.67
CA GLU A 494 -20.95 -5.17 -15.25
C GLU A 494 -21.18 -6.67 -15.13
N ASP A 495 -20.76 -7.46 -16.12
CA ASP A 495 -20.97 -8.92 -16.15
C ASP A 495 -20.26 -9.63 -15.00
N ILE A 496 -19.06 -9.17 -14.65
CA ILE A 496 -18.31 -9.73 -13.53
C ILE A 496 -18.91 -9.27 -12.21
N LEU A 497 -19.25 -7.98 -12.09
CA LEU A 497 -19.81 -7.42 -10.87
C LEU A 497 -21.26 -7.83 -10.62
N ASN A 498 -22.02 -8.28 -11.62
CA ASN A 498 -23.37 -8.82 -11.44
C ASN A 498 -23.41 -10.15 -10.68
N LYS A 499 -22.24 -10.79 -10.48
CA LYS A 499 -22.10 -11.95 -9.60
C LYS A 499 -22.09 -11.55 -8.11
N TYR A 500 -21.99 -10.25 -7.84
CA TYR A 500 -21.90 -9.64 -6.51
C TYR A 500 -23.12 -8.69 -6.34
N ASN A 501 -23.79 -8.74 -5.18
CA ASN A 501 -25.02 -7.98 -4.88
C ASN A 501 -24.85 -7.02 -3.70
#